data_AF-A0A4Y2S5Y4-F1
#
_entry.id   AF-A0A4Y2S5Y4-F1
#
_cell.length_a   1.000
_cell.length_b   1.000
_cell.length_c   1.000
_cell.angle_alpha   90.00
_cell.angle_beta   90.00
_cell.angle_gamma   90.00
#
_symmetry.space_group_name_H-M   'P 1'
#
loop_
_entity.id
_entity.type
_entity.pdbx_description
1 polymer ?
#
loop_
_entity_poly.entity_id
_entity_poly.type
_entity_poly.pdbx_seq_one_letter_code
_entity_poly.pdbx_strand_id
1 'polypeptide(L)'
;MDLMYFITTLTHFGICLCAKKVFDRILQVFIPLWIDKTVNIILHFIFAIFLFKITKKLRFNKRIKTENKAVLITGCDSGFGRLLAKKLDSEGFRVYATCLQPAGLGANELRIESSERLKVVEMDVTEDESVSKAAEFIKGDLGSYGNCFVVKIFC
;
A
#
# COMPACT_ATOMS: atom_id res chain seq x y z
N MET A 1 17.63 -41.87 67.15
CA MET A 1 17.46 -40.86 66.08
C MET A 1 18.66 -41.04 65.17
N ASP A 2 18.42 -41.78 64.09
CA ASP A 2 19.39 -42.78 63.66
C ASP A 2 20.34 -42.21 62.61
N LEU A 3 21.64 -42.52 62.78
CA LEU A 3 22.75 -42.15 61.89
C LEU A 3 22.44 -42.45 60.41
N MET A 4 21.64 -43.49 60.17
CA MET A 4 21.15 -43.88 58.85
C MET A 4 20.28 -42.79 58.18
N TYR A 5 19.45 -42.06 58.94
CA TYR A 5 18.62 -40.97 58.42
C TYR A 5 19.47 -39.74 58.03
N PHE A 6 20.53 -39.47 58.81
CA PHE A 6 21.47 -38.39 58.51
C PHE A 6 22.30 -38.67 57.26
N ILE A 7 22.75 -39.91 57.06
CA ILE A 7 23.50 -40.31 55.86
C ILE A 7 22.59 -40.23 54.61
N THR A 8 21.35 -40.67 54.72
CA THR A 8 20.39 -40.67 53.60
C THR A 8 20.01 -39.24 53.18
N THR A 9 19.86 -38.31 54.13
CA THR A 9 19.59 -36.90 53.79
C THR A 9 20.80 -36.22 53.15
N LEU A 10 22.03 -36.52 53.58
CA LEU A 10 23.26 -36.02 52.95
C LEU A 10 23.46 -36.54 51.53
N THR A 11 23.17 -37.82 51.26
CA THR A 11 23.29 -38.38 49.91
C THR A 11 22.28 -37.78 48.94
N HIS A 12 21.02 -37.62 49.36
CA HIS A 12 20.00 -36.94 48.55
C HIS A 12 20.34 -35.46 48.29
N PHE A 13 20.88 -34.74 49.30
CA PHE A 13 21.31 -33.35 49.12
C PHE A 13 22.47 -33.24 48.12
N GLY A 14 23.46 -34.14 48.18
CA GLY A 14 24.57 -34.20 47.23
C GLY A 14 24.12 -34.49 45.80
N ILE A 15 23.19 -35.44 45.61
CA ILE A 15 22.61 -35.76 44.30
C ILE A 15 21.83 -34.56 43.73
N CYS A 16 21.03 -33.89 44.55
CA CYS A 16 20.30 -32.67 44.16
C CYS A 16 21.23 -31.53 43.74
N LEU A 17 22.35 -31.32 44.45
CA LEU A 17 23.35 -30.32 44.07
C LEU A 17 24.05 -30.66 42.75
N CYS A 18 24.40 -31.94 42.53
CA CYS A 18 24.97 -32.40 41.27
C CYS A 18 23.97 -32.24 40.11
N ALA A 19 22.71 -32.61 40.32
CA ALA A 19 21.66 -32.47 39.31
C ALA A 19 21.45 -31.00 38.91
N LYS A 20 21.38 -30.08 39.89
CA LYS A 20 21.30 -28.63 39.62
C LYS A 20 22.51 -28.12 38.84
N LYS A 21 23.73 -28.52 39.22
CA LYS A 21 24.96 -28.06 38.55
C LYS A 21 25.09 -28.57 37.11
N VAL A 22 24.62 -29.79 36.85
CA VAL A 22 24.56 -30.37 35.49
C VAL A 22 23.48 -29.67 34.67
N PHE A 23 22.30 -29.45 35.25
CA PHE A 23 21.19 -28.73 34.60
C PHE A 23 21.58 -27.28 34.26
N ASP A 24 22.20 -26.55 35.18
CA ASP A 24 22.68 -25.19 34.96
C ASP A 24 23.75 -25.13 33.85
N ARG A 25 24.65 -26.11 33.79
CA ARG A 25 25.68 -26.18 32.74
C ARG A 25 25.08 -26.50 31.36
N ILE A 26 24.05 -27.34 31.30
CA ILE A 26 23.31 -27.63 30.06
C ILE A 26 22.54 -26.37 29.62
N LEU A 27 21.81 -25.72 30.53
CA LEU A 27 21.11 -24.45 30.27
C LEU A 27 22.07 -23.37 29.77
N GLN A 28 23.23 -23.19 30.40
CA GLN A 28 24.22 -22.19 30.00
C GLN A 28 24.80 -22.38 28.59
N VAL A 29 24.77 -23.60 28.03
CA VAL A 29 25.25 -23.86 26.66
C VAL A 29 24.12 -23.68 25.64
N PHE A 30 22.90 -24.11 25.96
CA PHE A 30 21.77 -24.03 25.02
C PHE A 30 21.12 -22.63 24.96
N ILE A 31 21.08 -21.90 26.07
CA ILE A 31 20.53 -20.54 26.15
C ILE A 31 21.21 -19.56 25.18
N PRO A 32 22.55 -19.41 25.15
CA PRO A 32 23.19 -18.44 24.26
C PRO A 32 23.00 -18.77 22.78
N LEU A 33 22.94 -20.06 22.43
CA LEU A 33 22.66 -20.50 21.06
C LEU A 33 21.23 -20.18 20.60
N TRP A 34 20.25 -20.31 21.50
CA TRP A 34 18.87 -19.94 21.22
C TRP A 34 18.65 -18.42 21.21
N ILE A 35 19.29 -17.70 22.12
CA ILE A 35 19.24 -16.23 22.18
C ILE A 35 19.89 -15.62 20.94
N ASP A 36 21.07 -16.09 20.52
CA ASP A 36 21.76 -15.53 19.36
C ASP A 36 20.96 -15.72 18.07
N LYS A 37 20.39 -16.92 17.85
CA LYS A 37 19.54 -17.17 16.67
C LYS A 37 18.26 -16.34 16.69
N THR A 38 17.61 -16.19 17.84
CA THR A 38 16.36 -15.40 17.93
C THR A 38 16.63 -13.90 17.73
N VAL A 39 17.70 -13.37 18.32
CA VAL A 39 18.12 -11.98 18.12
C VAL A 39 18.49 -11.74 16.66
N ASN A 40 19.23 -12.65 16.01
CA ASN A 40 19.58 -12.53 14.60
C ASN A 40 18.35 -12.56 13.67
N ILE A 41 17.35 -13.40 13.94
CA ILE A 41 16.09 -13.43 13.18
C ILE A 41 15.34 -12.10 13.32
N ILE A 42 15.22 -11.58 14.55
CA ILE A 42 14.57 -10.29 14.81
C ILE A 42 15.32 -9.16 14.10
N LEU A 43 16.66 -9.15 14.15
CA LEU A 43 17.49 -8.17 13.48
C LEU A 43 17.27 -8.18 11.96
N HIS A 44 17.26 -9.37 11.33
CA HIS A 44 16.98 -9.51 9.90
C HIS A 44 15.56 -9.05 9.54
N PHE A 45 14.56 -9.33 10.38
CA PHE A 45 13.19 -8.88 10.15
C PHE A 45 13.06 -7.35 10.24
N ILE A 46 13.70 -6.73 11.24
CA ILE A 46 13.75 -5.26 11.36
C ILE A 46 14.47 -4.65 10.15
N PHE A 47 15.61 -5.22 9.74
CA PHE A 47 16.36 -4.76 8.58
C PHE A 47 15.55 -4.90 7.29
N ALA A 48 14.82 -6.01 7.11
CA ALA A 48 13.93 -6.22 5.97
C ALA A 48 12.78 -5.20 5.93
N ILE A 49 12.15 -4.89 7.07
CA ILE A 49 11.11 -3.83 7.15
C ILE A 49 11.71 -2.46 6.82
N PHE A 50 12.91 -2.17 7.31
CA PHE A 50 13.61 -0.93 7.03
C PHE A 50 13.94 -0.79 5.54
N LEU A 51 14.51 -1.83 4.91
CA LEU A 51 14.76 -1.88 3.47
C LEU A 51 13.46 -1.78 2.67
N PHE A 52 12.38 -2.44 3.11
CA PHE A 52 11.07 -2.33 2.46
C PHE A 52 10.54 -0.90 2.51
N LYS A 53 10.65 -0.21 3.65
CA LYS A 53 10.26 1.20 3.78
C LYS A 53 11.11 2.12 2.89
N ILE A 54 12.43 1.90 2.84
CA ILE A 54 13.34 2.68 1.98
C ILE A 54 13.01 2.45 0.51
N THR A 55 12.95 1.19 0.07
CA THR A 55 12.66 0.84 -1.33
C THR A 55 11.28 1.35 -1.75
N LYS A 56 10.27 1.25 -0.89
CA LYS A 56 8.95 1.83 -1.12
C LYS A 56 9.02 3.34 -1.24
N LYS A 57 9.73 4.03 -0.34
CA LYS A 57 9.91 5.49 -0.42
C LYS A 57 10.65 5.92 -1.68
N LEU A 58 11.69 5.21 -2.08
CA LEU A 58 12.48 5.56 -3.27
C LEU A 58 11.73 5.27 -4.58
N ARG A 59 10.98 4.16 -4.66
CA ARG A 59 10.23 3.80 -5.89
C ARG A 59 8.90 4.53 -6.04
N PHE A 60 8.14 4.71 -4.95
CA PHE A 60 6.80 5.29 -5.02
C PHE A 60 6.75 6.81 -4.82
N ASN A 61 7.83 7.45 -4.38
CA ASN A 61 7.85 8.91 -4.20
C ASN A 61 8.30 9.68 -5.45
N LYS A 62 8.47 9.00 -6.60
CA LYS A 62 8.67 9.68 -7.87
C LYS A 62 7.34 10.30 -8.29
N ARG A 63 7.06 11.50 -7.79
CA ARG A 63 5.91 12.30 -8.22
C ARG A 63 6.05 12.57 -9.71
N ILE A 64 5.05 12.16 -10.46
CA ILE A 64 4.97 12.49 -11.89
C ILE A 64 4.69 13.99 -11.97
N LYS A 65 5.54 14.72 -12.72
CA LYS A 65 5.24 16.10 -13.12
C LYS A 65 3.90 16.12 -13.85
N THR A 66 2.94 16.84 -13.28
CA THR A 66 1.55 16.91 -13.75
C THR A 66 1.34 17.96 -14.84
N GLU A 67 2.28 18.91 -14.94
CA GLU A 67 2.41 19.87 -16.04
C GLU A 67 2.37 19.18 -17.41
N ASN A 68 1.47 19.65 -18.28
CA ASN A 68 1.22 19.14 -19.63
C ASN A 68 0.79 17.66 -19.72
N LYS A 69 0.23 17.08 -18.64
CA LYS A 69 -0.35 15.73 -18.66
C LYS A 69 -1.85 15.75 -18.48
N ALA A 70 -2.53 14.96 -19.30
CA ALA A 70 -3.95 14.75 -19.22
C ALA A 70 -4.29 13.29 -18.93
N VAL A 71 -5.42 13.08 -18.27
CA VAL A 71 -5.98 11.76 -17.99
C VAL A 71 -7.43 11.72 -18.44
N LEU A 72 -7.82 10.64 -19.11
CA LEU A 72 -9.21 10.32 -19.44
C LEU A 72 -9.66 9.21 -18.50
N ILE A 73 -10.77 9.41 -17.79
CA ILE A 73 -11.32 8.45 -16.84
C ILE A 73 -12.75 8.12 -17.27
N THR A 74 -13.05 6.82 -17.39
CA THR A 74 -14.40 6.36 -17.70
C THR A 74 -15.24 6.12 -16.44
N GLY A 75 -16.53 6.43 -16.48
CA GLY A 75 -17.47 6.12 -15.39
C GLY A 75 -17.26 7.00 -14.16
N CYS A 76 -17.37 8.32 -14.32
CA CYS A 76 -17.08 9.31 -13.27
C CYS A 76 -18.31 9.91 -12.59
N ASP A 77 -19.51 9.40 -12.87
CA ASP A 77 -20.74 9.87 -12.26
C ASP A 77 -20.84 9.49 -10.76
N SER A 78 -20.25 8.37 -10.36
CA SER A 78 -20.26 7.86 -8.98
C SER A 78 -19.02 7.00 -8.64
N GLY A 79 -18.98 6.49 -7.41
CA GLY A 79 -18.03 5.45 -6.99
C GLY A 79 -16.54 5.82 -7.15
N PHE A 80 -15.74 4.82 -7.55
CA PHE A 80 -14.30 4.96 -7.66
C PHE A 80 -13.85 5.93 -8.76
N GLY A 81 -14.57 5.99 -9.88
CA GLY A 81 -14.23 6.90 -10.97
C GLY A 81 -14.35 8.36 -10.56
N ARG A 82 -15.39 8.71 -9.80
CA ARG A 82 -15.53 10.05 -9.21
C ARG A 82 -14.39 10.37 -8.24
N LEU A 83 -14.06 9.44 -7.33
CA LEU A 83 -12.99 9.64 -6.36
C LEU A 83 -11.62 9.82 -7.04
N LEU A 84 -11.34 9.02 -8.08
CA LEU A 84 -10.10 9.14 -8.84
C LEU A 84 -10.03 10.46 -9.60
N ALA A 85 -11.13 10.89 -10.23
CA ALA A 85 -11.20 12.14 -10.97
C ALA A 85 -10.87 13.34 -10.06
N LYS A 86 -11.51 13.41 -8.89
CA LYS A 86 -11.23 14.44 -7.87
C LYS A 86 -9.79 14.39 -7.38
N LYS A 87 -9.27 13.17 -7.15
CA LYS A 87 -7.91 12.99 -6.66
C LYS A 87 -6.88 13.51 -7.67
N LEU A 88 -7.02 13.16 -8.95
CA LEU A 88 -6.10 13.59 -10.00
C LEU A 88 -6.22 15.09 -10.29
N ASP A 89 -7.43 15.65 -10.23
CA ASP A 89 -7.63 17.11 -10.32
C ASP A 89 -6.91 17.87 -9.20
N SER A 90 -7.00 17.36 -7.96
CA SER A 90 -6.30 17.92 -6.78
C SER A 90 -4.78 17.81 -6.87
N GLU A 91 -4.27 16.83 -7.62
CA GLU A 91 -2.84 16.65 -7.89
C GLU A 91 -2.35 17.51 -9.07
N GLY A 92 -3.25 18.23 -9.73
CA GLY A 92 -2.92 19.18 -10.79
C GLY A 92 -2.93 18.60 -12.21
N PHE A 93 -3.46 17.39 -12.39
CA PHE A 93 -3.67 16.83 -13.73
C PHE A 93 -4.83 17.54 -14.44
N ARG A 94 -4.79 17.56 -15.76
CA ARG A 94 -5.98 17.83 -16.57
C ARG A 94 -6.80 16.55 -16.66
N VAL A 95 -8.07 16.58 -16.25
CA VAL A 95 -8.91 15.39 -16.14
C VAL A 95 -10.09 15.49 -17.08
N TYR A 96 -10.25 14.53 -17.97
CA TYR A 96 -11.46 14.32 -18.75
C TYR A 96 -12.25 13.20 -18.08
N ALA A 97 -13.30 13.57 -17.36
CA ALA A 97 -14.16 12.64 -16.64
C ALA A 97 -15.35 12.28 -17.53
N THR A 98 -15.47 11.02 -17.94
CA THR A 98 -16.59 10.63 -18.81
C THR A 98 -17.77 10.07 -18.04
N CYS A 99 -18.96 10.48 -18.46
CA CYS A 99 -20.23 10.03 -17.92
C CYS A 99 -21.20 9.76 -19.08
N LEU A 100 -22.10 8.80 -18.90
CA LEU A 100 -23.18 8.55 -19.86
C LEU A 100 -24.15 9.74 -19.94
N GLN A 101 -24.42 10.38 -18.79
CA GLN A 101 -25.30 11.53 -18.68
C GLN A 101 -24.56 12.71 -18.04
N PRO A 102 -23.97 13.64 -18.82
CA PRO A 102 -23.20 14.75 -18.29
C PRO A 102 -24.04 15.78 -17.51
N ALA A 103 -25.37 15.76 -17.69
CA ALA A 103 -26.33 16.57 -16.94
C ALA A 103 -26.90 15.84 -15.71
N GLY A 104 -26.48 14.59 -15.45
CA GLY A 104 -26.88 13.84 -14.26
C GLY A 104 -26.35 14.49 -12.98
N LEU A 105 -27.00 14.19 -11.84
CA LEU A 105 -26.64 14.77 -10.54
C LEU A 105 -25.16 14.57 -10.21
N GLY A 106 -24.65 13.33 -10.34
CA GLY A 106 -23.26 13.01 -10.02
C GLY A 106 -22.22 13.71 -10.91
N ALA A 107 -22.54 13.89 -12.19
CA ALA A 107 -21.70 14.63 -13.14
C ALA A 107 -21.67 16.14 -12.85
N ASN A 108 -22.82 16.71 -12.48
CA ASN A 108 -22.92 18.12 -12.10
C ASN A 108 -22.19 18.41 -10.78
N GLU A 109 -22.39 17.57 -9.77
CA GLU A 109 -21.65 17.69 -8.51
C GLU A 109 -20.14 17.57 -8.74
N LEU A 110 -19.69 16.61 -9.55
CA LEU A 110 -18.27 16.49 -9.90
C LEU A 110 -17.74 17.76 -10.55
N ARG A 111 -18.50 18.39 -11.45
CA ARG A 111 -18.12 19.65 -12.11
C ARG A 111 -18.03 20.81 -11.11
N ILE A 112 -18.94 20.90 -10.14
CA ILE A 112 -18.95 21.97 -9.11
C ILE A 112 -17.81 21.77 -8.10
N GLU A 113 -17.52 20.54 -7.72
CA GLU A 113 -16.52 20.20 -6.71
C GLU A 113 -15.07 20.21 -7.22
N SER A 114 -14.87 20.35 -8.53
CA SER A 114 -13.56 20.24 -9.17
C SER A 114 -13.08 21.55 -9.77
N SER A 115 -11.78 21.64 -10.07
CA SER A 115 -11.19 22.81 -10.71
C SER A 115 -11.51 22.88 -12.22
N GLU A 116 -11.18 24.01 -12.85
CA GLU A 116 -11.32 24.22 -14.30
C GLU A 116 -10.52 23.23 -15.16
N ARG A 117 -9.54 22.52 -14.57
CA ARG A 117 -8.76 21.49 -15.25
C ARG A 117 -9.54 20.18 -15.43
N LEU A 118 -10.62 19.98 -14.67
CA LEU A 118 -11.50 18.83 -14.83
C LEU A 118 -12.67 19.19 -15.75
N LYS A 119 -12.85 18.40 -16.80
CA LYS A 119 -13.95 18.53 -17.75
C LYS A 119 -14.76 17.25 -17.78
N VAL A 120 -16.07 17.39 -17.55
CA VAL A 120 -17.00 16.29 -17.77
C VAL A 120 -17.33 16.19 -19.25
N VAL A 121 -17.15 15.00 -19.82
CA VAL A 121 -17.36 14.68 -21.24
C VAL A 121 -18.44 13.59 -21.34
N GLU A 122 -19.39 13.77 -22.25
CA GLU A 122 -20.36 12.73 -22.57
C GLU A 122 -19.67 11.61 -23.35
N MET A 123 -19.78 10.37 -22.88
CA MET A 123 -19.28 9.22 -23.63
C MET A 123 -20.03 7.96 -23.20
N ASP A 124 -20.64 7.31 -24.18
CA ASP A 124 -21.11 5.94 -24.05
C ASP A 124 -20.02 5.01 -24.59
N VAL A 125 -19.54 4.11 -23.74
CA VAL A 125 -18.48 3.17 -24.08
C VAL A 125 -18.96 2.01 -24.96
N THR A 126 -20.28 1.83 -25.09
CA THR A 126 -20.86 0.80 -25.97
C THR A 126 -21.06 1.29 -27.41
N GLU A 127 -20.98 2.61 -27.63
CA GLU A 127 -21.24 3.24 -28.93
C GLU A 127 -19.97 3.84 -29.52
N ASP A 128 -19.43 3.24 -30.58
CA ASP A 128 -18.17 3.66 -31.21
C ASP A 128 -18.22 5.11 -31.71
N GLU A 129 -19.39 5.58 -32.16
CA GLU A 129 -19.57 6.98 -32.59
C GLU A 129 -19.46 7.94 -31.40
N SER A 130 -19.99 7.55 -30.24
CA SER A 130 -19.90 8.33 -29.00
C SER A 130 -18.46 8.42 -28.51
N VAL A 131 -17.74 7.29 -28.52
CA VAL A 131 -16.30 7.23 -28.21
C VAL A 131 -15.49 8.10 -29.18
N SER A 132 -15.79 8.04 -30.47
CA SER A 132 -15.09 8.84 -31.50
C SER A 132 -15.28 10.35 -31.29
N LYS A 133 -16.51 10.78 -31.01
CA LYS A 133 -16.83 12.19 -30.70
C LYS A 133 -16.12 12.68 -29.44
N ALA A 134 -16.11 11.88 -28.37
CA ALA A 134 -15.39 12.21 -27.15
C ALA A 134 -13.88 12.31 -27.40
N ALA A 135 -13.31 11.38 -28.18
CA ALA A 135 -11.90 11.39 -28.54
C ALA A 135 -11.52 12.63 -29.37
N GLU A 136 -12.36 13.03 -30.34
CA GLU A 136 -12.16 14.24 -31.14
C GLU A 136 -12.21 15.50 -30.26
N PHE A 137 -13.20 15.61 -29.38
CA PHE A 137 -13.29 16.71 -28.42
C PHE A 137 -12.04 16.82 -27.55
N ILE A 138 -11.61 15.70 -26.96
CA ILE A 138 -10.41 15.64 -26.11
C ILE A 138 -9.17 16.02 -26.92
N LYS A 139 -9.03 15.51 -28.14
CA LYS A 139 -7.89 15.83 -29.02
C LYS A 139 -7.83 17.32 -29.37
N GLY A 140 -8.97 17.96 -29.61
CA GLY A 140 -9.06 19.39 -29.84
C GLY A 140 -8.69 20.20 -28.59
N ASP A 141 -9.18 19.80 -27.41
CA ASP A 141 -8.93 20.51 -26.15
C ASP A 141 -7.51 20.30 -25.59
N LEU A 142 -6.88 19.19 -25.94
CA LEU A 142 -5.52 18.86 -25.54
C LEU A 142 -4.50 19.86 -26.09
N GLY A 143 -4.73 20.51 -27.23
CA GLY A 143 -3.83 21.56 -27.75
C GLY A 143 -2.33 21.18 -27.68
N SER A 144 -1.56 21.92 -26.86
CA SER A 144 -0.12 21.73 -26.59
C SER A 144 0.20 20.80 -25.40
N TYR A 145 -0.80 20.26 -24.71
CA TYR A 145 -0.61 19.21 -23.72
C TYR A 145 -0.06 17.96 -24.40
N GLY A 146 0.80 17.21 -23.70
CA GLY A 146 1.41 16.00 -24.24
C GLY A 146 0.42 14.83 -24.34
N ASN A 147 0.93 13.60 -24.22
CA ASN A 147 0.10 12.40 -24.28
C ASN A 147 -1.00 12.40 -23.21
N CYS A 148 -2.21 12.03 -23.61
CA CYS A 148 -3.32 11.73 -22.70
C CYS A 148 -3.27 10.26 -22.28
N PHE A 149 -3.33 10.00 -20.98
CA PHE A 149 -3.38 8.64 -20.44
C PHE A 149 -4.83 8.22 -20.24
N VAL A 150 -5.22 7.10 -20.83
CA VAL A 150 -6.56 6.55 -20.65
C VAL A 150 -6.57 5.60 -19.45
N VAL A 151 -7.39 5.92 -18.45
CA VAL A 151 -7.64 5.10 -17.27
C VAL A 151 -9.04 4.51 -17.40
N LYS A 152 -9.10 3.23 -17.77
CA LYS A 152 -10.35 2.49 -17.81
C LYS A 152 -10.67 1.99 -16.41
N ILE A 153 -11.71 2.53 -15.81
CA ILE A 153 -12.29 2.00 -14.57
C ILE A 153 -13.45 1.13 -14.99
N PHE A 154 -13.33 -0.17 -14.75
CA PHE A 154 -14.47 -1.07 -14.78
C PHE A 154 -15.28 -0.80 -13.51
N CYS A 155 -16.43 -0.14 -13.66
CA CYS A 155 -17.51 -0.22 -12.69
C CYS A 155 -18.38 -1.42 -13.01
#